data_AF-A0A7V8UB14-F1
#
_entry.id   AF-A0A7V8UB14-F1
#
_cell.length_a   1.000
_cell.length_b   1.000
_cell.length_c   1.000
_cell.angle_alpha   90.00
_cell.angle_beta   90.00
_cell.angle_gamma   90.00
#
_symmetry.space_group_name_H-M   'P 1'
#
loop_
_entity.id
_entity.type
_entity.pdbx_description
1 polymer ?
#
loop_
_entity_poly.entity_id
_entity_poly.type
_entity_poly.pdbx_seq_one_letter_code
_entity_poly.pdbx_strand_id
1 'polypeptide(L)'
;MTVTTLGIKLDEETRARLKSASARLDRTSHWFMKKAILNFIEQVEAGAGVEALVAAEALERDRLRHSIARRRTENSLLEDTVLGARGA
;
A
#
# COMPACT_ATOMS: atom_id res chain seq x y z
N MET A 1 -17.81 -9.04 14.14
CA MET A 1 -16.57 -8.70 13.43
C MET A 1 -16.51 -7.20 13.26
N THR A 2 -15.48 -6.54 13.81
CA THR A 2 -15.27 -5.11 13.60
C THR A 2 -14.76 -4.88 12.17
N VAL A 3 -15.42 -4.00 11.42
CA VAL A 3 -15.04 -3.66 10.04
C VAL A 3 -14.53 -2.23 10.06
N THR A 4 -13.28 -2.04 9.65
CA THR A 4 -12.68 -0.70 9.51
C THR A 4 -12.61 -0.35 8.04
N THR A 5 -13.14 0.81 7.67
CA THR A 5 -13.04 1.34 6.31
C THR A 5 -11.66 1.96 6.12
N LEU A 6 -10.92 1.47 5.11
CA LEU A 6 -9.65 2.05 4.68
C LEU A 6 -9.86 2.82 3.37
N GLY A 7 -9.44 4.08 3.33
CA GLY A 7 -9.49 4.91 2.13
C GLY A 7 -8.21 4.80 1.31
N ILE A 8 -8.34 4.52 0.01
CA ILE A 8 -7.23 4.52 -0.95
C ILE A 8 -7.42 5.69 -1.91
N LYS A 9 -6.40 6.53 -2.07
CA LYS A 9 -6.42 7.63 -3.03
C LYS A 9 -6.09 7.08 -4.42
N LEU A 10 -7.01 7.25 -5.35
CA LEU A 10 -6.87 6.86 -6.75
C LEU A 10 -7.15 8.09 -7.62
N ASP A 11 -6.40 8.24 -8.69
CA ASP A 11 -6.73 9.17 -9.77
C ASP A 11 -7.97 8.68 -10.54
N GLU A 12 -8.54 9.57 -11.34
CA GLU A 12 -9.81 9.30 -12.05
C GLU A 12 -9.64 8.21 -13.12
N GLU A 13 -8.48 8.14 -13.78
CA GLU A 13 -8.22 7.11 -14.79
C GLU A 13 -8.18 5.73 -14.14
N THR A 14 -7.44 5.58 -13.03
CA THR A 14 -7.38 4.32 -12.29
C THR A 14 -8.74 3.91 -11.73
N ARG A 15 -9.54 4.87 -11.23
CA ARG A 15 -10.91 4.61 -10.77
C ARG A 15 -11.80 4.09 -11.90
N ALA A 16 -11.74 4.70 -13.08
CA ALA A 16 -12.51 4.28 -14.25
C ALA A 16 -12.11 2.87 -14.70
N ARG A 17 -10.80 2.58 -14.73
CA ARG A 17 -10.26 1.24 -15.05
C ARG A 17 -10.74 0.19 -14.06
N LEU A 18 -10.71 0.49 -12.76
CA LEU A 18 -11.21 -0.40 -11.71
C LEU A 18 -12.70 -0.72 -11.91
N LYS A 19 -13.52 0.30 -12.15
CA LYS A 19 -14.96 0.14 -12.39
C LYS A 19 -15.24 -0.72 -13.63
N SER A 20 -14.51 -0.48 -14.71
CA SER A 20 -14.62 -1.27 -15.94
C SER A 20 -14.22 -2.74 -15.72
N ALA A 21 -13.09 -2.98 -15.05
CA ALA A 21 -12.61 -4.33 -14.77
C ALA A 21 -13.58 -5.13 -13.90
N SER A 22 -14.14 -4.52 -12.84
CA SER A 22 -15.11 -5.18 -11.97
C SER A 22 -16.43 -5.45 -12.70
N ALA A 23 -16.90 -4.51 -13.53
CA ALA A 23 -18.12 -4.67 -14.31
C ALA A 23 -18.03 -5.81 -15.34
N ARG A 24 -16.86 -6.00 -15.98
CA ARG A 24 -16.62 -7.12 -16.91
C ARG A 24 -16.75 -8.49 -16.25
N LEU A 25 -16.53 -8.57 -14.94
CA LEU A 25 -16.65 -9.79 -14.16
C LEU A 25 -18.01 -9.90 -13.46
N ASP A 26 -18.93 -8.97 -13.72
CA ASP A 26 -20.23 -8.87 -13.07
C ASP A 26 -20.12 -8.70 -11.54
N ARG A 27 -19.16 -7.87 -11.08
CA ARG A 27 -18.92 -7.66 -9.64
C ARG A 27 -18.79 -6.16 -9.31
N THR A 28 -19.08 -5.83 -8.05
CA THR A 28 -18.90 -4.46 -7.55
C THR A 28 -17.42 -4.15 -7.37
N SER A 29 -17.03 -2.89 -7.57
CA SER A 29 -15.64 -2.45 -7.37
C SER A 29 -15.14 -2.68 -5.94
N HIS A 30 -16.03 -2.55 -4.94
CA HIS A 30 -15.69 -2.88 -3.54
C HIS A 30 -15.37 -4.38 -3.37
N TRP A 31 -16.22 -5.29 -3.85
CA TRP A 31 -15.96 -6.73 -3.76
C TRP A 31 -14.68 -7.12 -4.51
N PHE A 32 -14.48 -6.57 -5.71
CA PHE A 32 -13.32 -6.82 -6.54
C PHE A 32 -12.02 -6.37 -5.83
N MET A 33 -11.98 -5.15 -5.29
CA MET A 33 -10.83 -4.67 -4.53
C MET A 33 -10.56 -5.51 -3.30
N LYS A 34 -11.61 -5.91 -2.56
CA LYS A 34 -11.45 -6.78 -1.39
C LYS A 34 -10.80 -8.12 -1.76
N LYS A 35 -11.23 -8.74 -2.88
CA LYS A 35 -10.65 -9.99 -3.36
C LYS A 35 -9.23 -9.83 -3.86
N ALA A 36 -8.93 -8.73 -4.55
CA ALA A 36 -7.58 -8.42 -4.99
C ALA A 36 -6.61 -8.28 -3.79
N ILE A 37 -7.02 -7.58 -2.73
CA ILE A 37 -6.20 -7.42 -1.51
C ILE A 37 -5.94 -8.78 -0.85
N LEU A 38 -6.97 -9.60 -0.67
CA LEU A 38 -6.81 -10.92 -0.04
C LEU A 38 -5.83 -11.81 -0.84
N ASN A 39 -6.00 -11.88 -2.16
CA ASN A 39 -5.12 -12.64 -3.03
C ASN A 39 -3.68 -12.11 -3.05
N PHE A 40 -3.50 -10.79 -2.90
CA PHE A 40 -2.16 -10.20 -2.81
C PHE A 40 -1.47 -10.59 -1.50
N ILE A 41 -2.20 -10.52 -0.37
CA ILE A 41 -1.69 -10.94 0.94
C ILE A 41 -1.32 -12.42 0.92
N GLU A 42 -2.21 -13.29 0.42
CA GLU A 42 -1.97 -14.75 0.36
C GLU A 42 -0.69 -15.09 -0.42
N GLN A 43 -0.42 -14.41 -1.54
CA GLN A 43 0.80 -14.63 -2.31
C GLN A 43 2.06 -14.16 -1.56
N VAL A 44 2.00 -13.02 -0.89
CA VAL A 44 3.12 -12.53 -0.07
C VAL A 44 3.37 -13.45 1.12
N GLU A 45 2.32 -13.94 1.78
CA GLU A 45 2.42 -14.91 2.89
C GLU A 45 2.98 -16.26 2.42
N ALA A 46 2.72 -16.65 1.16
CA ALA A 46 3.33 -17.82 0.52
C ALA A 46 4.82 -17.61 0.14
N GLY A 47 5.39 -16.42 0.41
CA GLY A 47 6.80 -16.12 0.18
C GLY A 47 7.10 -15.41 -1.14
N ALA A 48 6.08 -14.96 -1.89
CA ALA A 48 6.32 -14.15 -3.08
C ALA A 48 6.82 -12.75 -2.67
N GLY A 49 7.92 -12.31 -3.29
CA GLY A 49 8.34 -10.91 -3.21
C GLY A 49 7.34 -10.00 -3.92
N VAL A 50 7.19 -8.76 -3.45
CA VAL A 50 6.31 -7.77 -4.09
C VAL A 50 6.74 -7.53 -5.54
N GLU A 51 8.04 -7.63 -5.83
CA GLU A 51 8.64 -7.58 -7.15
C GLU A 51 8.18 -8.67 -8.12
N ALA A 52 7.70 -9.80 -7.60
CA ALA A 52 7.15 -10.87 -8.42
C ALA A 52 5.67 -10.61 -8.79
N LEU A 53 4.97 -9.79 -8.00
CA LEU A 53 3.53 -9.54 -8.14
C LEU A 53 3.22 -8.24 -8.87
N VAL A 54 4.15 -7.27 -8.82
CA VAL A 54 4.03 -5.95 -9.44
C VAL A 54 5.21 -5.77 -10.39
N ALA A 55 4.95 -5.20 -11.57
CA ALA A 55 6.00 -4.94 -12.55
C ALA A 55 7.13 -4.10 -11.92
N ALA A 56 8.39 -4.52 -12.11
CA ALA A 56 9.56 -3.86 -11.55
C ALA A 56 9.61 -2.35 -11.85
N GLU A 57 9.17 -1.94 -13.04
CA GLU A 57 9.05 -0.53 -13.47
C GLU A 57 8.11 0.30 -12.59
N ALA A 58 7.02 -0.32 -12.10
CA ALA A 58 6.09 0.33 -11.17
C ALA A 58 6.67 0.41 -9.75
N LEU A 59 7.54 -0.54 -9.39
CA LEU A 59 8.25 -0.55 -8.11
C LEU A 59 9.46 0.38 -8.09
N GLU A 60 10.10 0.64 -9.23
CA GLU A 60 11.29 1.49 -9.32
C GLU A 60 10.96 2.94 -8.96
N ARG A 61 9.74 3.39 -9.24
CA ARG A 61 9.22 4.68 -8.77
C ARG A 61 8.81 4.68 -7.29
N ASP A 62 8.59 3.52 -6.69
CA ASP A 62 8.02 3.34 -5.35
C ASP A 62 9.04 2.90 -4.28
N ARG A 63 10.19 2.35 -4.70
CA ARG A 63 11.16 1.60 -3.87
C ARG A 63 11.74 2.36 -2.67
N LEU A 64 11.53 3.68 -2.58
CA LEU A 64 12.14 4.52 -1.56
C LEU A 64 11.16 5.39 -0.76
N ARG A 65 9.93 5.63 -1.22
CA ARG A 65 9.03 6.63 -0.61
C ARG A 65 8.09 6.10 0.46
N HIS A 66 7.80 4.79 0.46
CA HIS A 66 6.83 4.19 1.40
C HIS A 66 7.43 3.07 2.27
N SER A 67 8.76 2.91 2.28
CA SER A 67 9.42 1.96 3.18
C SER A 67 9.19 2.36 4.65
N ILE A 68 8.43 1.53 5.36
CA ILE A 68 8.19 1.68 6.81
C ILE A 68 9.51 1.63 7.60
N ALA A 69 10.51 0.91 7.10
CA ALA A 69 11.85 0.85 7.71
C ALA A 69 12.54 2.22 7.73
N ARG A 70 12.51 2.98 6.61
CA ARG A 70 13.08 4.34 6.57
C ARG A 70 12.27 5.35 7.39
N ARG A 71 10.93 5.30 7.31
CA ARG A 71 10.06 6.19 8.09
C ARG A 71 10.29 6.05 9.60
N ARG A 72 10.53 4.82 10.09
CA ARG A 72 10.87 4.57 11.49
C ARG A 72 12.23 5.15 11.86
N THR A 73 13.25 5.00 11.01
CA THR A 73 14.58 5.59 11.25
C THR A 73 14.52 7.12 11.25
N GLU A 74 13.83 7.74 10.29
CA GLU A 74 13.68 9.20 10.22
C GLU A 74 12.90 9.74 11.42
N ASN A 75 11.80 9.11 11.83
CA ASN A 75 11.09 9.50 13.04
C ASN A 75 11.94 9.31 14.31
N SER A 76 12.72 8.23 14.42
CA SER A 76 13.61 8.00 15.57
C SER A 76 14.70 9.07 15.68
N LEU A 77 15.31 9.47 14.54
CA LEU A 77 16.32 10.52 14.50
C LEU A 77 15.78 11.90 14.88
N LEU A 78 14.51 12.17 14.54
CA LEU A 78 13.81 13.39 14.94
C LEU A 78 13.49 13.40 16.45
N GLU A 79 13.08 12.27 17.02
CA GLU A 79 12.79 12.17 18.46
C GLU A 79 14.05 12.32 19.33
N ASP A 80 15.18 11.74 18.91
CA ASP A 80 16.47 11.91 19.60
C ASP A 80 16.99 13.36 19.57
N THR A 81 16.76 14.07 18.45
CA THR A 81 17.14 15.49 18.29
C THR A 81 16.30 16.40 19.18
N VAL A 82 15.00 16.12 19.33
CA VAL A 82 14.08 16.94 20.16
C VAL A 82 14.34 16.74 21.65
N LEU A 83 14.73 15.52 22.08
CA LEU A 83 15.08 15.24 23.47
C LEU A 83 16.42 15.87 23.87
N GLY A 84 17.40 15.91 22.95
CA GLY A 84 18.70 16.55 23.16
C GLY A 84 18.65 18.08 23.27
N ALA A 85 17.66 18.73 22.65
CA ALA A 85 17.51 20.19 22.66
C ALA A 85 16.82 20.76 23.92
N ARG A 86 16.25 19.92 24.79
CA ARG A 86 15.58 20.33 26.04
C ARG A 86 16.42 20.11 27.31
N GLY A 87 17.66 19.64 27.16
CA GLY A 87 18.55 19.26 28.26
C GLY A 87 19.88 20.02 28.31
N ALA A 88 20.00 21.18 27.66
CA ALA A 88 21.17 22.07 27.73
C ALA A 88 20.77 23.48 28.17
#